data_AF-A0A969CE27-F1
#
_entry.id   AF-A0A969CE27-F1
#
_cell.length_a   1.000
_cell.length_b   1.000
_cell.length_c   1.000
_cell.angle_alpha   90.00
_cell.angle_beta   90.00
_cell.angle_gamma   90.00
#
_symmetry.space_group_name_H-M   'P 1'
#
loop_
_entity.id
_entity.type
_entity.pdbx_description
1 polymer ?
#
loop_
_entity_poly.entity_id
_entity_poly.type
_entity_poly.pdbx_seq_one_letter_code
_entity_poly.pdbx_strand_id
1 'polypeptide(L)' 'MVIVQLISAKTGEPVKGKRVSVGTTGFLSGGVTDRQFTNSRGEVEFPKIGPCNDGSIFVDGDRVHKGKIEGFNRLYI' A
#
# COMPACT_ATOMS: atom_id res chain seq x y z
N MET A 1 0.73 11.72 -3.36
CA MET A 1 -0.32 10.93 -2.68
C MET A 1 -0.31 9.53 -3.28
N VAL A 2 -0.39 8.52 -2.41
CA VAL A 2 -0.56 7.11 -2.78
C VAL A 2 -1.85 6.60 -2.15
N ILE A 3 -2.65 5.89 -2.93
CA ILE A 3 -3.82 5.14 -2.47
C ILE A 3 -3.55 3.67 -2.79
N VAL A 4 -3.78 2.79 -1.82
CA VAL A 4 -3.69 1.34 -2.01
C VAL A 4 -5.09 0.75 -1.87
N GLN A 5 -5.52 -0.04 -2.84
CA GLN A 5 -6.73 -0.85 -2.77
C GLN A 5 -6.36 -2.33 -2.77
N LEU A 6 -6.87 -3.08 -1.79
CA LEU A 6 -6.71 -4.52 -1.70
C LEU A 6 -7.97 -5.22 -2.20
N ILE A 7 -7.79 -6.12 -3.16
CA ILE A 7 -8.82 -7.00 -3.71
C ILE A 7 -8.44 -8.45 -3.43
N SER A 8 -9.39 -9.25 -2.97
CA SER A 8 -9.19 -10.69 -2.81
C SER A 8 -9.01 -11.33 -4.19
N ALA A 9 -7.88 -11.99 -4.44
CA ALA A 9 -7.64 -12.71 -5.68
C ALA A 9 -8.64 -13.88 -5.86
N LYS A 10 -9.17 -14.41 -4.75
CA LYS A 10 -10.13 -15.53 -4.75
C LYS A 10 -11.55 -15.11 -5.10
N THR A 11 -12.00 -13.95 -4.60
CA THR A 11 -13.41 -13.53 -4.69
C THR A 11 -13.63 -12.31 -5.57
N GLY A 12 -12.58 -11.56 -5.90
CA GLY A 12 -12.69 -10.28 -6.60
C GLY A 12 -13.25 -9.14 -5.74
N GLU A 13 -13.51 -9.39 -4.45
CA GLU A 13 -14.12 -8.43 -3.54
C GLU A 13 -13.08 -7.58 -2.78
N PRO A 14 -13.42 -6.34 -2.39
CA PRO A 14 -12.53 -5.53 -1.57
C PRO A 14 -12.26 -6.12 -0.19
N VAL A 15 -11.00 -6.05 0.25
CA VAL A 15 -10.57 -6.60 1.54
C VAL A 15 -10.50 -5.51 2.61
N LYS A 16 -11.45 -5.50 3.54
CA LYS A 16 -11.53 -4.55 4.67
C LYS A 16 -10.66 -5.00 5.86
N GLY A 17 -10.13 -4.03 6.61
CA GLY A 17 -9.52 -4.26 7.92
C GLY A 17 -8.10 -4.83 7.86
N LYS A 18 -7.48 -4.84 6.69
CA LYS A 18 -6.08 -5.27 6.52
C LYS A 18 -5.13 -4.14 6.84
N ARG A 19 -4.04 -4.46 7.55
CA ARG A 19 -2.99 -3.49 7.88
C ARG A 19 -2.10 -3.28 6.68
N VAL A 20 -1.95 -2.04 6.25
CA VAL A 20 -1.10 -1.66 5.12
C VAL A 20 -0.05 -0.66 5.57
N SER A 21 1.17 -0.87 5.11
CA SER A 21 2.29 0.08 5.22
C SER A 21 2.96 0.25 3.87
N VAL A 22 3.50 1.44 3.62
CA VAL A 22 4.28 1.76 2.41
C VAL A 22 5.70 2.10 2.84
N GLY A 23 6.67 1.41 2.25
CA GLY A 23 8.09 1.72 2.37
C GLY A 23 8.58 2.49 1.16
N THR A 24 9.39 3.52 1.37
CA THR A 24 10.11 4.24 0.32
C THR A 24 11.62 4.16 0.58
N THR A 25 12.42 3.99 -0.48
CA THR A 25 13.88 4.12 -0.39
C THR A 25 14.32 5.52 -0.81
N GLY A 26 15.04 6.20 0.08
CA GLY A 26 15.65 7.51 -0.15
C GLY A 26 16.75 7.75 0.87
N PHE A 27 17.89 8.28 0.45
CA PHE A 27 19.12 8.41 1.25
C PHE A 27 18.97 9.31 2.50
N LEU A 28 17.94 10.17 2.56
CA LEU A 28 17.64 11.07 3.69
C LEU A 28 16.15 11.05 4.14
N SER A 29 15.30 10.27 3.46
CA SER A 29 13.84 10.27 3.66
C SER A 29 13.21 8.87 3.60
N GLY A 30 14.04 7.83 3.52
CA GLY A 30 13.59 6.45 3.49
C GLY A 30 12.97 6.03 4.83
N GLY A 31 11.86 5.31 4.76
CA GLY A 31 11.13 4.86 5.95
C GLY A 31 9.93 4.02 5.57
N VAL A 32 9.37 3.33 6.56
CA VAL A 32 8.09 2.63 6.45
C VAL A 32 7.04 3.47 7.15
N THR A 33 5.93 3.76 6.48
CA THR A 33 4.82 4.49 7.08
C THR A 33 4.19 3.72 8.24
N ASP A 34 3.53 4.47 9.12
CA ASP A 34 2.63 3.88 10.10
C ASP A 34 1.58 2.99 9.43
N ARG A 35 1.15 1.98 10.18
CA ARG A 35 0.17 0.99 9.73
C ARG A 35 -1.20 1.66 9.67
N GLN A 36 -1.84 1.61 8.51
CA GLN A 36 -3.21 2.06 8.32
C GLN A 36 -4.10 0.87 7.89
N PHE A 37 -5.39 0.93 8.20
CA PHE A 37 -6.33 -0.16 7.93
C PHE A 37 -7.19 0.15 6.71
N THR A 38 -7.40 -0.85 5.86
CA THR A 38 -8.29 -0.70 4.70
C THR A 38 -9.75 -0.50 5.14
N ASN A 39 -10.43 0.43 4.46
CA ASN A 39 -11.85 0.74 4.67
C ASN A 39 -12.77 -0.32 4.00
N SER A 40 -14.09 -0.09 3.96
CA SER A 40 -15.05 -1.01 3.32
C SER A 40 -14.90 -1.17 1.81
N ARG A 41 -14.16 -0.26 1.14
CA ARG A 41 -13.79 -0.35 -0.27
C ARG A 41 -12.43 -1.02 -0.48
N GLY A 42 -11.83 -1.57 0.58
CA GLY A 42 -10.50 -2.15 0.56
C GLY A 42 -9.39 -1.09 0.41
N GLU A 43 -9.70 0.19 0.59
CA GLU A 43 -8.82 1.31 0.29
C GLU A 43 -8.17 1.87 1.55
N VAL A 44 -6.95 2.40 1.38
CA VAL A 44 -6.21 3.15 2.39
C VAL A 44 -5.38 4.23 1.71
N GLU A 45 -5.29 5.40 2.32
CA GLU A 45 -4.66 6.58 1.74
C GLU A 45 -3.39 6.98 2.50
N PHE A 46 -2.33 7.27 1.75
CA PHE A 46 -1.05 7.77 2.26
C PHE A 46 -0.79 9.15 1.65
N PRO A 47 -1.34 10.23 2.23
CA PRO A 47 -1.28 11.57 1.64
C PRO A 47 0.15 12.13 1.58
N LYS A 48 0.98 11.78 2.57
CA LYS A 48 2.37 12.22 2.69
C LYS A 48 3.34 11.45 1.80
N ILE A 49 2.89 10.40 1.13
CA ILE A 49 3.73 9.59 0.24
C ILE A 49 3.59 10.10 -1.19
N GLY A 50 4.72 10.53 -1.75
CA GLY A 50 4.86 10.89 -3.16
C GLY A 50 5.13 9.67 -4.04
N PRO A 51 5.03 9.82 -5.37
CA PRO A 51 5.48 8.79 -6.31
C PRO A 51 6.93 8.38 -6.07
N CYS A 52 7.24 7.09 -6.18
CA CYS A 52 8.60 6.57 -6.08
C CYS A 52 8.79 5.36 -7.01
N ASN A 53 10.02 5.16 -7.51
CA ASN A 53 10.36 4.07 -8.42
C ASN A 53 10.80 2.78 -7.69
N ASP A 54 11.20 2.89 -6.41
CA ASP A 54 11.63 1.77 -5.57
C ASP A 54 10.89 1.81 -4.22
N GLY A 55 9.58 1.67 -4.28
CA GLY A 55 8.73 1.53 -3.12
C GLY A 55 8.44 0.07 -2.77
N SER A 56 7.91 -0.18 -1.58
CA SER A 56 7.37 -1.47 -1.17
C SER A 56 6.02 -1.31 -0.48
N ILE A 57 5.09 -2.24 -0.71
CA ILE A 57 3.80 -2.27 0.00
C ILE A 57 3.77 -3.54 0.84
N PHE A 58 3.40 -3.38 2.10
CA PHE A 58 3.29 -4.46 3.07
C PHE A 58 1.83 -4.61 3.51
N VAL A 59 1.34 -5.84 3.57
CA VAL A 59 0.01 -6.20 4.09
C VAL A 59 0.19 -7.16 5.26
N ASP A 60 -0.33 -6.79 6.43
CA ASP A 60 -0.16 -7.53 7.69
C ASP A 60 1.29 -7.86 8.10
N GLY A 61 2.27 -7.18 7.49
CA GLY A 61 3.71 -7.37 7.71
C GLY A 61 4.43 -8.01 6.53
N ASP A 62 3.69 -8.65 5.62
CA ASP A 62 4.26 -9.32 4.45
C ASP A 62 4.35 -8.36 3.26
N ARG A 63 5.50 -8.36 2.58
CA ARG A 63 5.69 -7.52 1.38
C ARG A 63 4.94 -8.14 0.20
N VAL A 64 3.92 -7.44 -0.27
CA VAL A 64 3.08 -7.87 -1.41
C VAL A 64 3.44 -7.18 -2.73
N HIS A 65 4.16 -6.07 -2.67
CA HIS A 65 4.62 -5.33 -3.86
C HIS A 65 6.00 -4.72 -3.64
N LYS A 66 6.81 -4.67 -4.71
CA LYS A 66 8.05 -3.90 -4.79
C LYS A 66 8.16 -3.27 -6.17
N GLY A 67 8.56 -1.99 -6.22
CA GLY A 67 8.83 -1.28 -7.46
C GLY A 67 8.15 0.09 -7.48
N LYS A 68 7.65 0.51 -8.64
CA LYS A 68 6.98 1.79 -8.78
C LYS A 68 5.71 1.83 -7.93
N ILE A 69 5.55 2.90 -7.15
CA ILE A 69 4.33 3.22 -6.42
C ILE A 69 3.98 4.67 -6.74
N GLU A 70 2.82 4.89 -7.36
CA GLU A 70 2.32 6.22 -7.70
C GLU A 70 0.80 6.22 -7.71
N GLY A 71 0.17 7.35 -7.36
CA GLY A 71 -1.28 7.52 -7.48
C GLY A 71 -2.08 6.39 -6.83
N PHE A 72 -2.88 5.69 -7.63
CA PHE A 72 -3.75 4.59 -7.19
C PHE A 72 -3.14 3.22 -7.54
N ASN A 73 -2.96 2.38 -6.53
CA ASN A 73 -2.35 1.06 -6.64
C ASN A 73 -3.37 0.00 -6.22
N ARG A 74 -3.91 -0.76 -7.17
CA ARG A 74 -4.77 -1.90 -6.89
C ARG A 74 -3.93 -3.17 -6.83
N LEU A 75 -3.99 -3.86 -5.69
CA LEU A 75 -3.28 -5.11 -5.46
C LEU A 75 -4.28 -6.24 -5.24
N TYR A 76 -4.00 -7.38 -5.87
CA TYR A 76 -4.72 -8.63 -5.64
C TYR A 76 -3.91 -9.46 -4.65
N ILE A 77 -4.54 -9.82 -3.52
CA ILE A 77 -3.92 -10.57 -2.41
C ILE A 77 -4.67 -11.87 -2.12
#